data_AF-A0A9D5YM20-F1
#
_entry.id   AF-A0A9D5YM20-F1
#
_cell.length_a   1.000
_cell.length_b   1.000
_cell.length_c   1.000
_cell.angle_alpha   90.00
_cell.angle_beta   90.00
_cell.angle_gamma   90.00
#
_symmetry.space_group_name_H-M   'P 1'
#
loop_
_entity.id
_entity.type
_entity.pdbx_description
1 polymer ?
#
loop_
_entity_poly.entity_id
_entity_poly.type
_entity_poly.pdbx_seq_one_letter_code
_entity_poly.pdbx_strand_id
1 'polypeptide(L)'
;MKMMDCVEVIVEKNKYAKEGVHKGMQGVIWEPDSKNGEWVVLIPQCGEKEDIADLYILEADLKVVSKMDPRINERIKAQYDAADTDVNGVAGRTDDLSDYMI
;
A
#
# COMPACT_ATOMS: atom_id res chain seq x y z
N MET A 1 3.81 15.80 -6.79
CA MET A 1 4.76 15.47 -5.68
C MET A 1 6.20 15.62 -6.20
N LYS A 2 7.25 15.33 -5.40
CA LYS A 2 8.65 15.33 -5.84
C LYS A 2 9.37 14.07 -5.35
N MET A 3 10.45 13.69 -6.04
CA MET A 3 11.35 12.61 -5.59
C MET A 3 11.77 12.84 -4.14
N MET A 4 11.80 11.78 -3.35
CA MET A 4 12.07 11.77 -1.90
C MET A 4 10.98 12.37 -1.01
N ASP A 5 9.85 12.85 -1.56
CA ASP A 5 8.69 13.18 -0.72
C ASP A 5 8.18 11.92 -0.03
N CYS A 6 7.94 12.03 1.29
CA CYS A 6 7.25 10.99 2.04
C CYS A 6 5.75 11.08 1.75
N VAL A 7 5.13 9.95 1.44
CA VAL A 7 3.71 9.86 1.11
C VAL A 7 3.03 8.75 1.88
N GLU A 8 1.72 8.88 2.07
CA GLU A 8 0.85 7.88 2.66
C GLU A 8 -0.22 7.49 1.64
N VAL A 9 -0.46 6.19 1.50
CA VAL A 9 -1.53 5.64 0.68
C VAL A 9 -2.86 5.85 1.42
N ILE A 10 -3.77 6.65 0.86
CA ILE A 10 -5.01 7.03 1.57
C ILE A 10 -6.24 6.21 1.17
N VAL A 11 -6.10 5.33 0.17
CA VAL A 11 -7.18 4.47 -0.35
C VAL A 11 -6.77 3.01 -0.35
N GLU A 12 -7.76 2.12 -0.18
CA GLU A 12 -7.55 0.69 -0.37
C GLU A 12 -7.95 0.33 -1.79
N LYS A 13 -7.07 -0.31 -2.56
CA LYS A 13 -7.37 -0.81 -3.91
C LYS A 13 -6.78 -2.19 -4.10
N ASN A 14 -7.52 -3.07 -4.75
CA ASN A 14 -7.08 -4.45 -5.03
C ASN A 14 -5.73 -4.49 -5.78
N LYS A 15 -5.48 -3.54 -6.69
CA LYS A 15 -4.20 -3.44 -7.41
C LYS A 15 -2.99 -3.16 -6.50
N TYR A 16 -3.19 -2.51 -5.37
CA TYR A 16 -2.14 -2.23 -4.38
C TYR A 16 -2.03 -3.37 -3.37
N ALA A 17 -3.18 -3.85 -2.89
CA ALA A 17 -3.26 -4.92 -1.90
C ALA A 17 -2.63 -6.23 -2.39
N LYS A 18 -2.70 -6.54 -3.70
CA LYS A 18 -2.03 -7.70 -4.30
C LYS A 18 -0.52 -7.67 -4.14
N GLU A 19 0.07 -6.48 -4.12
CA GLU A 19 1.50 -6.27 -3.88
C GLU A 19 1.80 -6.05 -2.37
N GLY A 20 0.83 -6.34 -1.50
CA GLY A 20 0.96 -6.14 -0.05
C GLY A 20 0.86 -4.69 0.41
N VAL A 21 0.45 -3.76 -0.46
CA VAL A 21 0.33 -2.34 -0.13
C VAL A 21 -1.11 -1.99 0.20
N HIS A 22 -1.30 -1.55 1.44
CA HIS A 22 -2.61 -1.24 2.00
C HIS A 22 -2.73 0.22 2.40
N LYS A 23 -3.98 0.67 2.56
CA LYS A 23 -4.32 1.99 3.07
C LYS A 23 -3.64 2.25 4.41
N GLY A 24 -3.03 3.43 4.51
CA GLY A 24 -2.28 3.89 5.68
C GLY A 24 -0.80 3.52 5.63
N MET A 25 -0.35 2.69 4.66
CA MET A 25 1.08 2.48 4.45
C MET A 25 1.74 3.75 3.91
N GLN A 26 2.98 3.94 4.32
CA GLN A 26 3.80 5.10 3.99
C GLN A 26 4.98 4.69 3.13
N GLY A 27 5.35 5.55 2.20
CA GLY A 27 6.46 5.33 1.30
C GLY A 27 7.15 6.60 0.90
N VAL A 28 8.05 6.46 -0.07
CA VAL A 28 8.82 7.55 -0.63
C VAL A 28 8.66 7.56 -2.15
N ILE A 29 8.51 8.75 -2.72
CA ILE A 29 8.52 8.90 -4.18
C ILE A 29 9.93 8.59 -4.70
N TRP A 30 10.05 7.61 -5.57
CA TRP A 30 11.34 7.12 -6.04
C TRP A 30 11.76 7.69 -7.41
N GLU A 31 10.81 7.97 -8.31
CA GLU A 31 11.11 8.58 -9.61
C GLU A 31 10.98 10.11 -9.59
N PRO A 32 11.78 10.83 -10.41
CA PRO A 32 11.71 12.29 -10.51
C PRO A 32 10.43 12.80 -11.17
N ASP A 33 9.86 12.02 -12.07
CA ASP A 33 8.71 12.39 -12.90
C ASP A 33 7.54 11.42 -12.69
N SER A 34 6.33 11.96 -12.59
CA SER A 34 5.11 11.16 -12.66
C SER A 34 4.86 10.66 -14.08
N LYS A 35 4.39 9.43 -14.23
CA LYS A 35 3.92 8.88 -15.50
C LYS A 35 2.41 8.81 -15.47
N ASN A 36 1.73 9.55 -16.35
CA ASN A 36 0.26 9.60 -16.45
C ASN A 36 -0.48 9.92 -15.12
N GLY A 37 0.11 10.76 -14.26
CA GLY A 37 -0.45 11.08 -12.94
C GLY A 37 -0.25 9.98 -11.89
N GLU A 38 0.51 8.93 -12.20
CA GLU A 38 0.99 7.94 -11.25
C GLU A 38 2.45 8.22 -10.87
N TRP A 39 2.76 7.98 -9.60
CA TRP A 39 4.08 8.10 -9.02
C TRP A 39 4.59 6.72 -8.62
N VAL A 40 5.89 6.47 -8.80
CA VAL A 40 6.53 5.29 -8.21
C VAL A 40 6.73 5.55 -6.73
N VAL A 41 6.08 4.73 -5.91
CA VAL A 41 6.18 4.79 -4.46
C VAL A 41 6.90 3.53 -3.98
N LEU A 42 8.03 3.73 -3.31
CA LEU A 42 8.74 2.68 -2.60
C LEU A 42 8.19 2.60 -1.18
N ILE A 43 7.68 1.43 -0.80
CA ILE A 43 7.11 1.16 0.53
C ILE A 43 8.13 0.36 1.34
N PRO A 44 8.95 0.99 2.22
CA PRO A 44 10.01 0.28 2.93
C PRO A 44 9.51 -0.51 4.13
N GLN A 45 10.26 -1.53 4.52
CA GLN A 45 10.13 -2.25 5.79
C GLN A 45 11.15 -1.74 6.81
N CYS A 46 10.93 -2.04 8.10
CA CYS A 46 11.89 -1.65 9.14
C CYS A 46 13.11 -2.58 9.15
N GLY A 47 14.31 -1.98 9.10
CA GLY A 47 15.59 -2.70 9.19
C GLY A 47 16.16 -3.08 7.82
N GLU A 48 17.08 -4.06 7.81
CA GLU A 48 17.69 -4.62 6.59
C GLU A 48 16.75 -5.68 5.96
N LYS A 49 15.48 -5.33 5.80
CA LYS A 49 14.48 -6.16 5.12
C LYS A 49 14.27 -5.62 3.71
N GLU A 50 13.87 -6.50 2.80
CA GLU A 50 13.43 -6.10 1.47
C GLU A 50 12.23 -5.15 1.60
N ASP A 51 12.12 -4.18 0.70
CA ASP A 51 10.97 -3.29 0.63
C ASP A 51 9.69 -4.12 0.40
N ILE A 52 8.54 -3.61 0.85
CA ILE A 52 7.25 -4.30 0.65
C ILE A 52 6.93 -4.35 -0.83
N ALA A 53 7.03 -3.20 -1.49
CA ALA A 53 6.80 -3.05 -2.92
C ALA A 53 7.33 -1.72 -3.44
N ASP A 54 7.64 -1.69 -4.72
CA ASP A 54 7.77 -0.49 -5.55
C ASP A 54 6.69 -0.52 -6.65
N LEU A 55 5.76 0.44 -6.62
CA LEU A 55 4.63 0.43 -7.54
C LEU A 55 4.14 1.81 -7.93
N TYR A 56 3.43 1.86 -9.06
CA TYR A 56 2.76 3.06 -9.56
C TYR A 56 1.44 3.31 -8.82
N ILE A 57 1.37 4.44 -8.10
CA ILE A 57 0.19 4.88 -7.35
C ILE A 57 -0.27 6.23 -7.88
N LEU A 58 -1.57 6.41 -8.09
CA LEU A 58 -2.12 7.68 -8.58
C LEU A 58 -1.85 8.79 -7.56
N GLU A 59 -1.53 10.00 -8.02
CA GLU A 59 -1.29 11.14 -7.13
C GLU A 59 -2.51 11.41 -6.21
N ALA A 60 -3.73 11.21 -6.72
CA ALA A 60 -4.98 11.37 -5.96
C ALA A 60 -5.17 10.33 -4.84
N ASP A 61 -4.47 9.20 -4.92
CA ASP A 61 -4.51 8.12 -3.93
C ASP A 61 -3.42 8.27 -2.85
N LEU A 62 -2.61 9.32 -2.96
CA LEU A 62 -1.49 9.61 -2.09
C LEU A 62 -1.69 10.92 -1.34
N LYS A 63 -1.15 10.97 -0.13
CA LYS A 63 -1.06 12.20 0.66
C LYS A 63 0.38 12.41 1.08
N VAL A 64 0.94 13.58 0.78
CA VAL A 64 2.28 13.96 1.26
C VAL A 64 2.24 14.09 2.78
N VAL A 65 3.21 13.45 3.44
CA VAL A 65 3.40 13.49 4.90
C VAL A 65 4.80 14.04 5.22
N SER A 66 4.96 14.66 6.39
CA SER A 66 6.25 15.28 6.74
C SER A 66 7.37 14.28 7.00
N LYS A 67 7.03 13.07 7.44
CA LYS A 67 7.98 12.00 7.74
C LYS A 67 7.28 10.65 7.65
N MET A 68 7.94 9.67 7.05
CA MET A 68 7.46 8.28 7.09
C MET A 68 7.97 7.54 8.35
N ASP A 69 7.17 6.58 8.82
CA ASP A 69 7.56 5.62 9.85
C ASP A 69 7.35 4.18 9.32
N PRO A 70 8.44 3.44 8.98
CA PRO A 70 8.33 2.09 8.41
C PRO A 70 7.69 1.07 9.38
N ARG A 71 7.61 1.37 10.69
CA ARG A 71 6.91 0.53 11.66
C ARG A 71 5.40 0.53 11.42
N ILE A 72 4.86 1.60 10.85
CA ILE A 72 3.45 1.66 10.46
C ILE A 72 3.19 0.62 9.37
N ASN A 73 4.08 0.53 8.38
CA ASN A 73 3.98 -0.44 7.29
C ASN A 73 3.99 -1.87 7.81
N GLU A 74 4.93 -2.21 8.70
CA GLU A 74 4.98 -3.54 9.31
C GLU A 74 3.71 -3.87 10.11
N ARG A 75 3.21 -2.91 10.90
CA ARG A 75 1.99 -3.12 11.68
C ARG A 75 0.77 -3.33 10.78
N ILE A 76 0.69 -2.62 9.66
CA ILE A 76 -0.40 -2.80 8.70
C ILE A 76 -0.23 -4.16 8.01
N LYS A 77 0.96 -4.47 7.48
CA LYS A 77 1.26 -5.75 6.84
C LYS A 77 0.88 -6.93 7.75
N ALA A 78 1.28 -6.89 9.02
CA ALA A 78 0.97 -7.94 9.99
C ALA A 78 -0.53 -8.11 10.25
N GLN A 79 -1.34 -7.03 10.21
CA GLN A 79 -2.80 -7.13 10.36
C GLN A 79 -3.43 -7.86 9.17
N TYR A 80 -2.96 -7.60 7.95
CA TYR A 80 -3.47 -8.24 6.74
C TYR A 80 -2.97 -9.68 6.58
N ASP A 81 -1.70 -9.97 6.91
CA ASP A 81 -1.17 -11.35 6.94
C ASP A 81 -1.92 -12.22 7.98
N ALA A 82 -2.26 -11.65 9.14
CA ALA A 82 -3.01 -12.36 10.17
C ALA A 82 -4.47 -12.64 9.74
N ALA A 83 -5.09 -11.70 9.00
CA ALA A 83 -6.43 -11.90 8.45
C ALA A 83 -6.46 -13.01 7.37
N ASP A 84 -5.41 -13.13 6.55
CA ASP A 84 -5.28 -14.22 5.56
C ASP A 84 -5.11 -15.60 6.22
N THR A 85 -4.51 -15.63 7.41
CA THR A 85 -4.32 -16.88 8.17
C THR A 85 -5.62 -17.36 8.84
N ASP A 86 -6.52 -16.44 9.24
CA ASP A 86 -7.82 -16.77 9.85
C ASP A 86 -8.83 -17.32 8.82
N VAL A 87 -8.81 -16.81 7.58
CA VAL A 87 -9.71 -17.29 6.51
C VAL A 87 -9.40 -18.70 6.00
N ASN A 88 -8.21 -19.24 6.31
CA ASN A 88 -7.86 -20.63 6.01
C ASN A 88 -8.24 -21.62 7.13
N GLY A 89 -8.83 -21.13 8.24
CA GLY A 89 -9.25 -21.94 9.39
C GLY A 89 -10.71 -22.38 9.41
N VAL A 90 -11.59 -21.81 8.57
CA VAL A 90 -13.01 -22.20 8.53
C VAL A 90 -13.49 -22.35 7.10
N ALA A 91 -13.76 -23.60 6.74
CA ALA A 91 -14.56 -23.93 5.57
C ALA A 91 -15.90 -23.17 5.59
N GLY A 92 -16.08 -22.28 4.60
CA GLY A 92 -17.39 -21.90 4.08
C GLY A 92 -17.82 -20.44 4.29
N ARG A 93 -17.72 -19.65 3.22
CA ARG A 93 -18.77 -18.77 2.63
C ARG A 93 -18.12 -17.76 1.68
N THR A 94 -18.10 -18.06 0.38
CA THR A 94 -19.04 -17.57 -0.65
C THR A 94 -18.84 -16.10 -1.03
N ASP A 95 -18.30 -15.96 -2.24
CA ASP A 95 -18.76 -15.08 -3.33
C ASP A 95 -18.61 -13.55 -3.18
N ASP A 96 -17.79 -13.02 -4.10
CA ASP A 96 -18.19 -11.99 -5.07
C ASP A 96 -19.19 -10.94 -4.57
N LEU A 97 -18.70 -9.77 -4.19
CA LEU A 97 -19.52 -8.56 -4.12
C LEU A 97 -18.74 -7.31 -4.53
N SER A 98 -18.90 -6.94 -5.80
CA SER A 98 -19.00 -5.57 -6.36
C SER A 98 -17.73 -4.70 -6.32
N ASP A 99 -17.11 -4.22 -7.39
CA ASP A 99 -17.48 -3.94 -8.80
C ASP A 99 -18.82 -3.25 -9.08
N TYR A 100 -19.47 -2.58 -8.11
CA TYR A 100 -20.58 -1.66 -8.41
C TYR A 100 -20.79 -0.65 -7.26
N MET A 101 -20.29 0.57 -7.44
CA MET A 101 -20.98 1.77 -6.96
C MET A 101 -21.53 2.51 -8.19
N ILE A 102 -22.73 2.12 -8.62
CA ILE A 102 -23.70 2.92 -9.38
C ILE A 102 -25.04 2.75 -8.69
#